data_AF-A0A961K9E9-F1
#
_entry.id   AF-A0A961K9E9-F1
#
_cell.length_a   1.000
_cell.length_b   1.000
_cell.length_c   1.000
_cell.angle_alpha   90.00
_cell.angle_beta   90.00
_cell.angle_gamma   90.00
#
_symmetry.space_group_name_H-M   'P 1'
#
loop_
_entity.id
_entity.type
_entity.pdbx_description
1 polymer ?
#
loop_
_entity_poly.entity_id
_entity_poly.type
_entity_poly.pdbx_seq_one_letter_code
_entity_poly.pdbx_strand_id
1 'polypeptide(L)'
;VNANLFAANATSYDWNGAAALLVQKKAAMMDLGGFLSYAFPEEEVSQLRFAPFPTYDAGMGRYEDYSVDSVHIPSGAPNPEVAREFLAYFYKPENLKRYLEPEGNVPARTDIDMSGNHMVQQAQQGLLGVDGTAQYYDRDTNPDVAQAGLKGFQEFMVHPDRAEQILAEIERTRERVYGAL
;
A
#
# COMPACT_ATOMS: atom_id res chain seq x y z
N VAL A 1 9.91 -2.76 17.50
CA VAL A 1 9.99 -4.22 17.74
C VAL A 1 9.98 -4.63 19.21
N ASN A 2 10.86 -4.10 20.07
CA ASN A 2 11.01 -4.58 21.47
C ASN A 2 9.79 -4.35 22.39
N ALA A 3 8.82 -3.54 21.97
CA ALA A 3 7.59 -3.28 22.71
C ALA A 3 6.54 -4.41 22.61
N ASN A 4 6.84 -5.52 21.93
CA ASN A 4 5.94 -6.67 21.75
C ASN A 4 4.56 -6.30 21.16
N LEU A 5 4.57 -5.37 20.20
CA LEU A 5 3.35 -4.88 19.53
C LEU A 5 2.99 -5.66 18.26
N PHE A 6 3.85 -6.58 17.82
CA PHE A 6 3.62 -7.41 16.64
C PHE A 6 3.18 -8.81 17.06
N ALA A 7 2.38 -9.48 16.21
CA ALA A 7 1.98 -10.86 16.43
C ALA A 7 3.19 -11.81 16.53
N ALA A 8 3.05 -12.91 17.26
CA ALA A 8 4.09 -13.94 17.29
C ALA A 8 4.35 -14.49 15.88
N ASN A 9 5.62 -14.62 15.50
CA ASN A 9 6.02 -15.01 14.13
C ASN A 9 5.48 -14.06 13.04
N ALA A 10 5.36 -12.75 13.33
CA ALA A 10 4.84 -11.75 12.40
C ALA A 10 5.48 -11.81 11.00
N THR A 11 6.77 -12.14 10.91
CA THR A 11 7.52 -12.25 9.65
C THR A 11 7.11 -13.45 8.78
N SER A 12 6.34 -14.40 9.32
CA SER A 12 5.95 -15.63 8.62
C SER A 12 4.53 -15.59 8.05
N TYR A 13 3.76 -14.55 8.35
CA TYR A 13 2.41 -14.41 7.81
C TYR A 13 2.44 -13.75 6.43
N ASP A 14 1.68 -14.30 5.50
CA ASP A 14 1.19 -13.54 4.37
C ASP A 14 0.00 -12.67 4.80
N TRP A 15 -0.50 -11.83 3.89
CA TRP A 15 -1.60 -10.93 4.22
C TRP A 15 -2.87 -11.70 4.62
N ASN A 16 -3.15 -12.85 3.98
CA ASN A 16 -4.31 -13.69 4.29
C ASN A 16 -4.24 -14.23 5.73
N GLY A 17 -3.09 -14.80 6.11
CA GLY A 17 -2.87 -15.31 7.45
C GLY A 17 -2.95 -14.21 8.52
N ALA A 18 -2.40 -13.02 8.23
CA ALA A 18 -2.51 -11.86 9.12
C ALA A 18 -3.96 -11.36 9.24
N ALA A 19 -4.71 -11.28 8.14
CA ALA A 19 -6.11 -10.87 8.14
C ALA A 19 -6.99 -11.83 8.96
N ALA A 20 -6.70 -13.13 8.94
CA ALA A 20 -7.40 -14.10 9.77
C ALA A 20 -7.27 -13.81 11.29
N LEU A 21 -6.14 -13.24 11.73
CA LEU A 21 -5.97 -12.83 13.14
C LEU A 21 -6.88 -11.65 13.49
N LEU A 22 -7.06 -10.69 12.58
CA LEU A 22 -7.99 -9.57 12.76
C LEU A 22 -9.45 -10.07 12.83
N VAL A 23 -9.87 -10.91 11.88
CA VAL A 23 -11.22 -11.50 11.85
C VAL A 23 -11.52 -12.29 13.12
N GLN A 24 -10.54 -13.04 13.63
CA GLN A 24 -10.63 -13.78 14.88
C GLN A 24 -10.50 -12.91 16.14
N LYS A 25 -10.34 -11.59 16.00
CA LYS A 25 -10.17 -10.62 17.10
C LYS A 25 -8.93 -10.92 17.96
N LYS A 26 -7.90 -11.51 17.35
CA LYS A 26 -6.58 -11.83 17.94
C LYS A 26 -5.52 -10.79 17.60
N ALA A 27 -5.76 -9.95 16.60
CA ALA A 27 -5.01 -8.74 16.31
C ALA A 27 -5.98 -7.54 16.31
N ALA A 28 -5.45 -6.34 16.54
CA ALA A 28 -6.25 -5.11 16.54
C ALA A 28 -6.00 -4.23 15.30
N MET A 29 -4.82 -4.34 14.69
CA MET A 29 -4.40 -3.51 13.55
C MET A 29 -3.62 -4.37 12.55
N MET A 30 -3.73 -4.02 11.28
CA MET A 30 -2.92 -4.56 10.19
C MET A 30 -2.62 -3.42 9.22
N ASP A 31 -1.37 -3.36 8.76
CA ASP A 31 -0.98 -2.47 7.68
C ASP A 31 -1.45 -3.06 6.34
N LEU A 32 -2.64 -2.65 5.91
CA LEU A 32 -3.27 -3.09 4.67
C LEU A 32 -4.29 -2.06 4.17
N GLY A 33 -4.47 -2.00 2.85
CA GLY A 33 -5.47 -1.16 2.21
C GLY A 33 -6.90 -1.69 2.31
N GLY A 34 -7.79 -1.11 1.50
CA GLY A 34 -9.24 -1.35 1.54
C GLY A 34 -9.65 -2.80 1.33
N PHE A 35 -8.86 -3.56 0.56
CA PHE A 35 -9.12 -4.96 0.25
C PHE A 35 -9.10 -5.89 1.47
N LEU A 36 -8.67 -5.42 2.65
CA LEU A 36 -8.88 -6.13 3.91
C LEU A 36 -10.35 -6.53 4.13
N SER A 37 -11.30 -5.75 3.61
CA SER A 37 -12.73 -6.05 3.70
C SER A 37 -13.10 -7.43 3.14
N TYR A 38 -12.32 -7.99 2.21
CA TYR A 38 -12.55 -9.33 1.66
C TYR A 38 -12.38 -10.46 2.64
N ALA A 39 -11.57 -10.25 3.67
CA ALA A 39 -11.36 -11.27 4.70
C ALA A 39 -12.52 -11.31 5.70
N PHE A 40 -13.34 -10.27 5.76
CA PHE A 40 -14.40 -10.11 6.76
C PHE A 40 -15.77 -10.55 6.23
N PRO A 41 -16.62 -11.16 7.08
CA PRO A 41 -18.05 -11.29 6.78
C PRO A 41 -18.67 -9.92 6.49
N GLU A 42 -19.62 -9.85 5.56
CA GLU A 42 -20.23 -8.60 5.08
C GLU A 42 -20.82 -7.76 6.24
N GLU A 43 -21.46 -8.42 7.20
CA GLU A 43 -22.04 -7.80 8.40
C GLU A 43 -20.99 -7.17 9.34
N GLU A 44 -19.73 -7.61 9.28
CA GLU A 44 -18.64 -7.12 10.11
C GLU A 44 -17.77 -6.06 9.40
N VAL A 45 -17.85 -5.91 8.07
CA VAL A 45 -17.07 -4.92 7.30
C VAL A 45 -17.29 -3.49 7.82
N SER A 46 -18.49 -3.18 8.32
CA SER A 46 -18.82 -1.88 8.92
C SER A 46 -18.04 -1.55 10.21
N GLN A 47 -17.31 -2.53 10.78
CA GLN A 47 -16.47 -2.36 11.97
C GLN A 47 -15.04 -1.92 11.63
N LEU A 48 -14.59 -2.15 10.39
CA LEU A 48 -13.25 -1.77 9.94
C LEU A 48 -13.08 -0.26 9.93
N ARG A 49 -11.86 0.19 10.22
CA ARG A 49 -11.50 1.62 10.24
C ARG A 49 -10.11 1.78 9.65
N PHE A 50 -9.87 2.93 9.02
CA PHE A 50 -8.53 3.40 8.70
C PHE A 50 -8.02 4.36 9.78
N ALA A 51 -6.72 4.28 10.06
CA ALA A 51 -6.01 5.23 10.90
C ALA A 51 -4.69 5.59 10.20
N PRO A 52 -4.34 6.89 10.10
CA PRO A 52 -3.03 7.28 9.60
C PRO A 52 -1.94 6.85 10.58
N PHE A 53 -0.70 6.74 10.09
CA PHE A 53 0.44 6.51 10.96
C PHE A 53 0.61 7.67 11.96
N PRO A 54 1.07 7.39 13.20
CA PRO A 54 1.30 8.43 14.19
C PRO A 54 2.43 9.37 13.75
N THR A 55 2.31 10.66 14.11
CA THR A 55 3.39 11.64 13.89
C THR A 55 4.62 11.24 14.69
N TYR A 56 5.71 10.94 13.98
CA TYR A 56 7.00 10.61 14.59
C TYR A 56 7.77 11.88 15.00
N ASP A 57 7.78 12.90 14.14
CA ASP A 57 8.47 14.17 14.35
C ASP A 57 7.52 15.33 14.01
N ALA A 58 7.33 16.28 14.93
CA ALA A 58 6.46 17.43 14.75
C ALA A 58 6.98 18.45 13.72
N GLY A 59 8.27 18.41 13.38
CA GLY A 59 8.87 19.19 12.30
C GLY A 59 8.69 18.57 10.92
N MET A 60 8.21 17.32 10.84
CA MET A 60 7.95 16.62 9.58
C MET A 60 6.51 16.85 9.14
N GLY A 61 6.34 17.09 7.84
CA GLY A 61 5.04 17.12 7.20
C GLY A 61 4.29 15.79 7.30
N ARG A 62 2.99 15.79 6.96
CA ARG A 62 2.23 14.53 6.89
C ARG A 62 2.39 13.93 5.50
N TYR A 63 2.97 12.76 5.41
CA TYR A 63 3.11 12.01 4.15
C TYR A 63 2.37 10.69 4.27
N GLU A 64 1.92 10.13 3.15
CA GLU A 64 1.36 8.77 3.14
C GLU A 64 1.82 7.92 1.97
N ASP A 65 1.95 6.61 2.23
CA ASP A 65 2.05 5.62 1.15
C ASP A 65 0.67 5.47 0.49
N TYR A 66 0.63 5.80 -0.80
CA TYR A 66 -0.56 5.72 -1.63
C TYR A 66 -0.19 5.24 -3.03
N SER A 67 -0.15 3.92 -3.19
CA SER A 67 0.13 3.31 -4.48
C SER A 67 -1.01 3.52 -5.48
N VAL A 68 -0.64 3.82 -6.72
CA VAL A 68 -1.56 4.04 -7.83
C VAL A 68 -1.38 2.94 -8.87
N ASP A 69 -2.49 2.38 -9.31
CA ASP A 69 -2.52 1.47 -10.45
C ASP A 69 -2.87 2.21 -11.73
N SER A 70 -2.33 1.74 -12.84
CA SER A 70 -2.50 2.38 -14.14
C SER A 70 -2.60 1.35 -15.26
N VAL A 71 -3.51 1.62 -16.21
CA VAL A 71 -3.75 0.77 -17.37
C VAL A 71 -3.03 1.36 -18.57
N HIS A 72 -2.25 0.53 -19.26
CA HIS A 72 -1.37 0.97 -20.34
C HIS A 72 -1.63 0.23 -21.64
N ILE A 73 -1.39 0.91 -22.77
CA ILE A 73 -1.32 0.29 -24.10
C ILE A 73 0.15 -0.04 -24.38
N PRO A 74 0.52 -1.31 -24.64
CA PRO A 74 1.90 -1.64 -24.99
C PRO A 74 2.27 -1.02 -26.34
N SER A 75 3.53 -0.61 -26.49
CA SER A 75 4.03 0.03 -27.72
C SER A 75 3.89 -0.85 -28.98
N GLY A 76 3.86 -2.16 -28.81
CA GLY A 76 3.65 -3.16 -29.87
C GLY A 76 2.21 -3.65 -30.01
N ALA A 77 1.21 -2.94 -29.48
CA ALA A 77 -0.19 -3.34 -29.60
C ALA A 77 -0.58 -3.52 -31.08
N PRO A 78 -1.14 -4.68 -31.51
CA PRO A 78 -1.51 -4.90 -32.90
C PRO A 78 -2.68 -4.02 -33.36
N ASN A 79 -3.48 -3.52 -32.42
CA ASN A 79 -4.65 -2.66 -32.67
C ASN A 79 -4.67 -1.47 -31.68
N PRO A 80 -3.77 -0.48 -31.83
CA PRO A 80 -3.63 0.60 -30.85
C PRO A 80 -4.87 1.50 -30.78
N GLU A 81 -5.56 1.73 -31.90
CA GLU A 81 -6.78 2.54 -31.93
C GLU A 81 -7.93 1.89 -31.15
N VAL A 82 -8.15 0.58 -31.34
CA VAL A 82 -9.15 -0.18 -30.57
C VAL A 82 -8.80 -0.18 -29.08
N ALA A 83 -7.52 -0.28 -28.72
CA ALA A 83 -7.09 -0.19 -27.33
C ALA A 83 -7.38 1.19 -26.72
N ARG A 84 -7.20 2.28 -27.48
CA ARG A 84 -7.58 3.64 -27.04
C ARG A 84 -9.09 3.77 -26.86
N GLU A 85 -9.89 3.24 -27.80
CA GLU A 85 -11.35 3.20 -27.69
C GLU A 85 -11.79 2.42 -26.44
N PHE A 86 -11.16 1.28 -26.17
CA PHE A 86 -11.41 0.51 -24.96
C PHE A 86 -11.05 1.30 -23.70
N LEU A 87 -9.89 1.96 -23.63
CA LEU A 87 -9.54 2.77 -22.46
C LEU A 87 -10.53 3.93 -22.26
N ALA A 88 -10.96 4.59 -23.34
CA ALA A 88 -11.99 5.63 -23.27
C ALA A 88 -13.33 5.09 -22.75
N TYR A 89 -13.71 3.87 -23.15
CA TYR A 89 -14.89 3.18 -22.61
C TYR A 89 -14.70 2.79 -21.13
N PHE A 90 -13.57 2.17 -20.79
CA PHE A 90 -13.24 1.68 -19.46
C PHE A 90 -13.23 2.81 -18.41
N TYR A 91 -12.65 3.96 -18.75
CA TYR A 91 -12.57 5.13 -17.86
C TYR A 91 -13.85 5.96 -17.79
N LYS A 92 -14.97 5.55 -18.41
CA LYS A 92 -16.27 6.19 -18.16
C LYS A 92 -16.67 6.01 -16.70
N PRO A 93 -17.28 7.02 -16.04
CA PRO A 93 -17.59 6.97 -14.61
C PRO A 93 -18.28 5.68 -14.15
N GLU A 94 -19.31 5.24 -14.87
CA GLU A 94 -20.10 4.06 -14.56
C GLU A 94 -19.33 2.74 -14.73
N ASN A 95 -18.40 2.67 -15.69
CA ASN A 95 -17.61 1.47 -15.96
C ASN A 95 -16.46 1.37 -14.96
N LEU A 96 -15.75 2.47 -14.72
CA LEU A 96 -14.66 2.53 -13.77
C LEU A 96 -15.18 2.29 -12.34
N LYS A 97 -16.33 2.85 -11.97
CA LYS A 97 -16.96 2.60 -10.66
C LYS A 97 -17.20 1.11 -10.41
N ARG A 98 -17.83 0.42 -11.38
CA ARG A 98 -18.10 -1.02 -11.28
C ARG A 98 -16.83 -1.86 -11.17
N TYR A 99 -15.74 -1.42 -11.78
CA TYR A 99 -14.44 -2.08 -11.68
C TYR A 99 -13.79 -1.87 -10.31
N LEU A 100 -13.87 -0.66 -9.73
CA LEU A 100 -13.19 -0.32 -8.47
C LEU A 100 -13.97 -0.71 -7.21
N GLU A 101 -15.31 -0.77 -7.29
CA GLU A 101 -16.19 -1.05 -6.14
C GLU A 101 -15.81 -2.32 -5.36
N PRO A 102 -15.50 -3.45 -6.02
CA PRO A 102 -15.04 -4.63 -5.31
C PRO A 102 -13.76 -4.35 -4.52
N GLU A 103 -12.73 -3.75 -5.12
CA GLU A 103 -11.39 -3.60 -4.52
C GLU A 103 -11.32 -2.52 -3.43
N GLY A 104 -12.30 -1.62 -3.38
CA GLY A 104 -12.27 -0.50 -2.46
C GLY A 104 -11.18 0.52 -2.82
N ASN A 105 -10.84 0.61 -4.10
CA ASN A 105 -9.87 1.59 -4.61
C ASN A 105 -10.49 2.98 -4.73
N VAL A 106 -9.70 4.01 -4.46
CA VAL A 106 -10.11 5.39 -4.72
C VAL A 106 -9.89 5.71 -6.21
N PRO A 107 -10.93 6.17 -6.94
CA PRO A 107 -10.78 6.51 -8.35
C PRO A 107 -9.88 7.74 -8.54
N ALA A 108 -9.07 7.73 -9.61
CA ALA A 108 -8.37 8.94 -10.07
C ALA A 108 -9.32 10.03 -10.60
N ARG A 109 -10.57 9.67 -10.92
CA ARG A 109 -11.61 10.59 -11.34
C ARG A 109 -12.31 11.23 -10.15
N THR A 110 -12.61 12.52 -10.25
CA THR A 110 -13.33 13.28 -9.20
C THR A 110 -14.86 13.30 -9.38
N ASP A 111 -15.38 12.76 -10.48
CA ASP A 111 -16.80 12.74 -10.82
C ASP A 111 -17.48 11.38 -10.55
N ILE A 112 -16.81 10.48 -9.84
CA ILE A 112 -17.36 9.19 -9.40
C ILE A 112 -17.79 9.29 -7.94
N ASP A 113 -19.08 9.06 -7.69
CA ASP A 113 -19.62 8.96 -6.33
C ASP A 113 -19.26 7.61 -5.69
N MET A 114 -18.31 7.64 -4.76
CA MET A 114 -17.89 6.49 -3.93
C MET A 114 -18.46 6.54 -2.50
N SER A 115 -19.44 7.40 -2.24
CA SER A 115 -20.00 7.57 -0.89
C SER A 115 -20.68 6.32 -0.34
N GLY A 116 -21.01 5.33 -1.17
CA GLY A 116 -21.53 4.04 -0.71
C GLY A 116 -20.53 3.17 0.06
N ASN A 117 -19.22 3.45 -0.03
CA ASN A 117 -18.18 2.63 0.60
C ASN A 117 -17.45 3.42 1.70
N HIS A 118 -17.71 3.08 2.97
CA HIS A 118 -17.13 3.79 4.12
C HIS A 118 -15.60 3.68 4.18
N MET A 119 -15.03 2.55 3.74
CA MET A 119 -13.58 2.33 3.69
C MET A 119 -12.93 3.28 2.68
N VAL A 120 -13.52 3.40 1.48
CA VAL A 120 -13.04 4.33 0.44
C VAL A 120 -13.13 5.78 0.91
N GLN A 121 -14.23 6.16 1.57
CA GLN A 121 -14.36 7.51 2.13
C GLN A 121 -13.27 7.80 3.17
N GLN A 122 -13.00 6.88 4.10
CA GLN A 122 -11.96 7.08 5.11
C GLN A 122 -10.57 7.15 4.49
N ALA A 123 -10.26 6.31 3.49
CA ALA A 123 -9.02 6.39 2.74
C ALA A 123 -8.86 7.75 2.03
N GLN A 124 -9.91 8.24 1.36
CA GLN A 124 -9.92 9.58 0.75
C GLN A 124 -9.66 10.69 1.78
N GLN A 125 -10.29 10.62 2.95
CA GLN A 125 -10.08 11.60 4.02
C GLN A 125 -8.65 11.56 4.56
N GLY A 126 -8.02 10.38 4.66
CA GLY A 126 -6.62 10.23 5.07
C GLY A 126 -5.64 10.99 4.15
N LEU A 127 -5.94 11.03 2.84
CA LEU A 127 -5.14 11.76 1.85
C LEU A 127 -5.34 13.27 1.90
N LEU A 128 -6.44 13.78 2.45
CA LEU A 128 -6.69 15.23 2.48
C LEU A 128 -5.72 15.94 3.44
N GLY A 129 -4.85 16.78 2.89
CA GLY A 129 -3.89 17.56 3.67
C GLY A 129 -2.58 16.84 3.96
N VAL A 130 -2.25 15.79 3.21
CA VAL A 130 -0.86 15.29 3.15
C VAL A 130 -0.01 16.23 2.29
N ASP A 131 1.26 16.41 2.68
CA ASP A 131 2.25 17.22 1.97
C ASP A 131 2.82 16.48 0.75
N GLY A 132 2.64 15.17 0.67
CA GLY A 132 3.03 14.33 -0.45
C GLY A 132 2.70 12.85 -0.23
N THR A 133 2.89 12.06 -1.28
CA THR A 133 2.64 10.61 -1.27
C THR A 133 3.81 9.83 -1.86
N ALA A 134 3.99 8.59 -1.40
CA ALA A 134 4.91 7.59 -1.96
C ALA A 134 4.13 6.39 -2.53
N GLN A 135 4.77 5.53 -3.34
CA GLN A 135 4.15 4.35 -3.97
C GLN A 135 4.51 3.03 -3.27
N TYR A 136 5.09 3.08 -2.07
CA TYR A 136 5.88 2.05 -1.40
C TYR A 136 7.36 2.00 -1.79
N TYR A 137 8.19 1.66 -0.80
CA TYR A 137 9.65 1.60 -0.90
C TYR A 137 10.15 0.78 -2.11
N ASP A 138 9.55 -0.36 -2.38
CA ASP A 138 9.96 -1.26 -3.47
C ASP A 138 9.52 -0.79 -4.86
N ARG A 139 8.52 0.10 -4.94
CA ARG A 139 8.05 0.73 -6.17
C ARG A 139 8.78 2.04 -6.48
N ASP A 140 9.25 2.75 -5.46
CA ASP A 140 9.91 4.05 -5.59
C ASP A 140 11.44 3.97 -5.76
N THR A 141 12.03 2.77 -5.75
CA THR A 141 13.48 2.57 -5.88
C THR A 141 13.84 1.49 -6.90
N ASN A 142 15.13 1.33 -7.18
CA ASN A 142 15.63 0.28 -8.06
C ASN A 142 15.38 -1.11 -7.44
N PRO A 143 14.96 -2.13 -8.21
CA PRO A 143 14.66 -3.47 -7.69
C PRO A 143 15.76 -4.10 -6.82
N ASP A 144 17.03 -3.87 -7.13
CA ASP A 144 18.15 -4.38 -6.33
C ASP A 144 18.18 -3.74 -4.94
N VAL A 145 17.92 -2.43 -4.87
CA VAL A 145 17.90 -1.64 -3.62
C VAL A 145 16.63 -1.94 -2.83
N ALA A 146 15.51 -2.15 -3.53
CA ALA A 146 14.25 -2.61 -2.95
C ALA A 146 14.46 -3.95 -2.23
N GLN A 147 15.06 -4.93 -2.92
CA GLN A 147 15.30 -6.25 -2.37
C GLN A 147 16.24 -6.23 -1.16
N ALA A 148 17.33 -5.46 -1.22
CA ALA A 148 18.25 -5.29 -0.09
C ALA A 148 17.54 -4.65 1.12
N GLY A 149 16.76 -3.59 0.89
CA GLY A 149 16.01 -2.90 1.93
C GLY A 149 14.94 -3.78 2.58
N LEU A 150 14.08 -4.43 1.79
CA LEU A 150 13.02 -5.31 2.29
C LEU A 150 13.58 -6.46 3.13
N LYS A 151 14.67 -7.09 2.67
CA LYS A 151 15.37 -8.11 3.46
C LYS A 151 15.91 -7.52 4.76
N GLY A 152 16.51 -6.34 4.70
CA GLY A 152 17.00 -5.61 5.88
C GLY A 152 15.89 -5.29 6.89
N PHE A 153 14.73 -4.84 6.43
CA PHE A 153 13.58 -4.56 7.29
C PHE A 153 13.10 -5.83 8.00
N GLN A 154 12.99 -6.95 7.30
CA GLN A 154 12.64 -8.24 7.89
C GLN A 154 13.70 -8.73 8.89
N GLU A 155 14.99 -8.57 8.58
CA GLU A 155 16.06 -8.91 9.50
C GLU A 155 16.00 -8.05 10.76
N PHE A 156 15.81 -6.74 10.62
CA PHE A 156 15.69 -5.82 11.74
C PHE A 156 14.51 -6.17 12.66
N MET A 157 13.43 -6.72 12.08
CA MET A 157 12.26 -7.16 12.86
C MET A 157 12.60 -8.29 13.86
N VAL A 158 13.63 -9.08 13.59
CA VAL A 158 14.06 -10.23 14.40
C VAL A 158 15.37 -9.95 15.16
N HIS A 159 16.29 -9.21 14.54
CA HIS A 159 17.62 -8.88 15.02
C HIS A 159 17.86 -7.36 14.98
N PRO A 160 17.16 -6.59 15.83
CA PRO A 160 17.32 -5.14 15.87
C PRO A 160 18.74 -4.69 16.27
N ASP A 161 19.50 -5.56 16.94
CA ASP A 161 20.90 -5.35 17.29
C ASP A 161 21.83 -5.24 16.06
N ARG A 162 21.38 -5.69 14.88
CA ARG A 162 22.14 -5.62 13.62
C ARG A 162 21.85 -4.38 12.78
N ALA A 163 21.16 -3.38 13.32
CA ALA A 163 20.74 -2.19 12.59
C ALA A 163 21.87 -1.54 11.76
N GLU A 164 23.06 -1.34 12.37
CA GLU A 164 24.21 -0.74 11.67
C GLU A 164 24.69 -1.59 10.49
N GLN A 165 24.72 -2.92 10.63
CA GLN A 165 25.15 -3.84 9.58
C GLN A 165 24.13 -3.88 8.44
N ILE A 166 22.84 -3.89 8.78
CA ILE A 166 21.73 -3.83 7.82
C ILE A 166 21.82 -2.55 7.00
N LEU A 167 21.99 -1.40 7.66
CA LEU A 167 22.13 -0.11 6.98
C LEU A 167 23.36 -0.08 6.06
N ALA A 168 24.49 -0.61 6.50
CA ALA A 168 25.70 -0.69 5.67
C ALA A 168 25.52 -1.57 4.42
N GLU A 169 24.73 -2.65 4.50
CA GLU A 169 24.42 -3.51 3.34
C GLU A 169 23.51 -2.82 2.33
N ILE A 170 22.47 -2.13 2.83
CA ILE A 170 21.56 -1.34 2.01
C ILE A 170 22.34 -0.23 1.30
N GLU A 171 23.21 0.48 2.02
CA GLU A 171 24.03 1.55 1.46
C GLU A 171 25.02 1.04 0.41
N ARG A 172 25.69 -0.10 0.63
CA ARG A 172 26.56 -0.71 -0.39
C ARG A 172 25.79 -1.05 -1.66
N THR A 173 24.55 -1.53 -1.52
CA THR A 173 23.68 -1.82 -2.67
C THR A 173 23.26 -0.54 -3.38
N ARG A 174 22.85 0.49 -2.63
CA ARG A 174 22.54 1.82 -3.15
C ARG A 174 23.71 2.41 -3.93
N GLU A 175 24.92 2.40 -3.37
CA GLU A 175 26.13 2.93 -4.02
C GLU A 175 26.47 2.16 -5.31
N ARG A 176 26.37 0.83 -5.30
CA ARG A 176 26.59 0.02 -6.51
C ARG A 176 25.63 0.39 -7.64
N VAL A 177 24.37 0.71 -7.31
CA VAL A 177 23.30 0.98 -8.28
C VAL A 177 23.30 2.43 -8.73
N TYR A 178 23.48 3.39 -7.83
CA TYR A 178 23.32 4.82 -8.07
C TYR A 178 24.63 5.63 -8.05
N GLY A 179 25.73 5.03 -7.60
CA GLY A 179 27.01 5.72 -7.39
C GLY A 179 27.14 6.36 -6.00
N ALA A 180 28.28 7.01 -5.78
CA ALA A 180 28.57 7.76 -4.56
C ALA A 180 27.56 8.90 -4.37
N LEU A 181 27.23 9.20 -3.10
CA LEU A 181 26.39 10.34 -2.70
C LEU A 181 27.09 11.68 -2.92
#